data_AF-A0A150U0E0-F1
#
_entry.id   AF-A0A150U0E0-F1
#
_cell.length_a   1.000
_cell.length_b   1.000
_cell.length_c   1.000
_cell.angle_alpha   90.00
_cell.angle_beta   90.00
_cell.angle_gamma   90.00
#
_symmetry.space_group_name_H-M   'P 1'
#
loop_
_entity.id
_entity.type
_entity.pdbx_description
1 polymer ?
#
loop_
_entity_poly.entity_id
_entity_poly.type
_entity_poly.pdbx_seq_one_letter_code
_entity_poly.pdbx_strand_id
1 'polypeptide(L)'
;MTFPERPLARAYAPLRDPDPWFSDDKARHFCASIALASGGYALGALATDDLHGRIAVGAAVALGAGLAKEAFDAAGYGTPSLRDLVWDALGTSAGLALSVWFDLGATPVAF
;
A
#
# COMPACT_ATOMS: atom_id res chain seq x y z
N MET A 1 -9.02 60.43 19.57
CA MET A 1 -9.04 59.68 18.29
C MET A 1 -8.24 58.41 18.48
N THR A 2 -8.90 57.29 18.69
CA THR A 2 -8.30 55.96 18.83
C THR A 2 -8.50 55.22 17.51
N PHE A 3 -7.40 54.82 16.87
CA PHE A 3 -7.46 53.97 15.68
C PHE A 3 -7.83 52.54 16.12
N PRO A 4 -8.77 51.85 15.45
CA PRO A 4 -9.02 50.45 15.75
C PRO A 4 -7.83 49.62 15.26
N GLU A 5 -7.19 48.91 16.18
CA GLU A 5 -6.22 47.85 15.89
C GLU A 5 -6.90 46.82 14.97
N ARG A 6 -6.60 46.84 13.68
CA ARG A 6 -6.93 45.73 12.78
C ARG A 6 -6.11 44.54 13.25
N PRO A 7 -6.70 43.37 13.55
CA PRO A 7 -5.91 42.16 13.71
C PRO A 7 -5.31 41.82 12.34
N LEU A 8 -4.09 42.30 12.10
CA LEU A 8 -3.30 41.96 10.93
C LEU A 8 -2.85 40.52 11.07
N ALA A 9 -3.07 39.77 9.99
CA ALA A 9 -2.48 38.47 9.71
C ALA A 9 -2.83 37.35 10.72
N ARG A 10 -3.97 36.70 10.50
CA ARG A 10 -3.98 35.24 10.63
C ARG A 10 -2.86 34.75 9.70
N ALA A 11 -1.76 34.29 10.27
CA ALA A 11 -0.68 33.66 9.53
C ALA A 11 -1.32 32.60 8.63
N TYR A 12 -1.15 32.74 7.31
CA TYR A 12 -1.56 31.72 6.35
C TYR A 12 -0.63 30.53 6.57
N ALA A 13 -0.94 29.70 7.56
CA ALA A 13 -0.32 28.39 7.66
C ALA A 13 -0.65 27.69 6.33
N PRO A 14 0.34 27.28 5.53
CA PRO A 14 0.04 26.60 4.28
C PRO A 14 -0.84 25.40 4.63
N LEU A 15 -1.98 25.29 3.95
CA LEU A 15 -2.85 24.13 4.08
C LEU A 15 -1.99 22.90 3.77
N ARG A 16 -1.61 22.15 4.81
CA ARG A 16 -0.96 20.86 4.62
C ARG A 16 -1.96 19.98 3.90
N ASP A 17 -1.51 19.37 2.80
CA ASP A 17 -2.30 18.33 2.14
C ASP A 17 -2.68 17.30 3.19
N PRO A 18 -3.99 17.07 3.45
CA PRO A 18 -4.43 16.12 4.45
C PRO A 18 -4.06 14.67 4.10
N ASP A 19 -3.73 14.39 2.83
CA ASP A 19 -3.39 13.06 2.33
C ASP A 19 -2.15 13.11 1.42
N PRO A 20 -0.95 13.48 1.91
CA PRO A 20 0.21 13.68 1.06
C PRO A 20 0.69 12.36 0.42
N TRP A 21 1.19 12.43 -0.82
CA TRP A 21 1.70 11.26 -1.54
C TRP A 21 2.88 10.56 -0.86
N PHE A 22 3.64 11.26 -0.02
CA PHE A 22 4.77 10.70 0.70
C PHE A 22 4.61 11.01 2.19
N SER A 23 4.32 9.98 2.98
CA SER A 23 4.17 10.06 4.44
C SER A 23 4.46 8.71 5.07
N ASP A 24 4.61 8.71 6.40
CA ASP A 24 4.71 7.47 7.20
C ASP A 24 3.53 6.54 6.97
N ASP A 25 2.35 7.10 6.74
CA ASP A 25 1.13 6.35 6.45
C ASP A 25 1.26 5.59 5.12
N LYS A 26 1.70 6.27 4.06
CA LYS A 26 1.95 5.63 2.74
C LYS A 26 3.04 4.57 2.80
N ALA A 27 4.08 4.81 3.60
CA ALA A 27 5.13 3.82 3.83
C ALA A 27 4.57 2.55 4.51
N ARG A 28 3.60 2.66 5.42
CA ARG A 28 2.96 1.51 6.05
C ARG A 28 2.10 0.72 5.06
N HIS A 29 1.31 1.39 4.22
CA HIS A 29 0.54 0.74 3.15
C HIS A 29 1.46 -0.04 2.21
N PHE A 30 2.52 0.60 1.72
CA PHE A 30 3.53 -0.03 0.88
C PHE A 30 4.16 -1.27 1.53
N CYS A 31 4.67 -1.14 2.76
CA CYS A 31 5.34 -2.24 3.46
C CYS A 31 4.39 -3.38 3.86
N ALA A 32 3.18 -3.06 4.31
CA ALA A 32 2.16 -4.07 4.62
C ALA A 32 1.79 -4.86 3.37
N SER A 33 1.64 -4.17 2.23
CA SER A 33 1.32 -4.79 0.95
C SER A 33 2.45 -5.66 0.41
N ILE A 34 3.73 -5.30 0.63
CA ILE A 34 4.86 -6.21 0.37
C ILE A 34 4.69 -7.51 1.17
N ALA A 35 4.48 -7.39 2.49
CA ALA A 35 4.39 -8.54 3.37
C ALA A 35 3.21 -9.46 3.02
N LEU A 36 2.04 -8.87 2.75
CA LEU A 36 0.85 -9.60 2.34
C LEU A 36 1.02 -10.27 0.99
N ALA A 37 1.62 -9.60 0.01
CA ALA A 37 1.82 -10.15 -1.32
C ALA A 37 2.81 -11.31 -1.29
N SER A 38 3.95 -11.16 -0.60
CA SER A 38 4.93 -12.23 -0.45
C SER A 38 4.39 -13.41 0.38
N GLY A 39 3.62 -13.14 1.45
CA GLY A 39 2.96 -14.17 2.23
C GLY A 39 1.89 -14.92 1.42
N GLY A 40 1.06 -14.21 0.67
CA GLY A 40 0.08 -14.81 -0.23
C GLY A 40 0.72 -15.61 -1.36
N TYR A 41 1.84 -15.14 -1.92
CA TYR A 41 2.62 -15.91 -2.90
C TYR A 41 3.12 -17.23 -2.30
N ALA A 42 3.69 -17.18 -1.09
CA ALA A 42 4.17 -18.37 -0.39
C ALA A 42 3.04 -19.37 -0.09
N LEU A 43 1.85 -18.88 0.31
CA LEU A 43 0.67 -19.72 0.46
C LEU A 43 0.21 -20.32 -0.88
N GLY A 44 0.27 -19.54 -1.96
CA GLY A 44 0.01 -20.02 -3.30
C GLY A 44 0.95 -21.15 -3.71
N ALA A 45 2.24 -21.08 -3.31
CA ALA A 45 3.21 -22.13 -3.59
C ALA A 45 2.91 -23.45 -2.87
N LEU A 46 2.16 -23.42 -1.76
CA LEU A 46 1.65 -24.62 -1.10
C LEU A 46 0.43 -25.23 -1.81
N ALA A 47 -0.27 -24.45 -2.65
CA ALA A 47 -1.51 -24.84 -3.30
C ALA A 47 -1.33 -25.19 -4.79
N THR A 48 -0.28 -24.69 -5.45
CA THR A 48 -0.04 -24.90 -6.89
C THR A 48 1.43 -24.81 -7.27
N ASP A 49 1.81 -25.61 -8.27
CA ASP A 49 3.11 -25.56 -8.93
C ASP A 49 3.19 -24.48 -10.02
N ASP A 50 2.04 -23.93 -10.44
CA ASP A 50 1.98 -22.87 -11.46
C ASP A 50 2.37 -21.50 -10.88
N LEU A 51 3.39 -20.89 -11.48
CA LEU A 51 3.89 -19.56 -11.13
C LEU A 51 2.78 -18.50 -11.18
N HIS A 52 1.93 -18.54 -12.20
CA HIS A 52 0.86 -17.54 -12.35
C HIS A 52 -0.17 -17.65 -11.23
N GLY A 53 -0.51 -18.87 -10.81
CA GLY A 53 -1.36 -19.12 -9.65
C GLY A 53 -0.77 -18.58 -8.35
N ARG A 54 0.54 -18.77 -8.11
CA ARG A 54 1.23 -18.20 -6.93
C ARG A 54 1.16 -16.68 -6.92
N ILE A 55 1.43 -16.05 -8.07
CA ILE A 55 1.31 -14.60 -8.26
C ILE A 55 -0.13 -14.14 -8.02
N ALA A 56 -1.11 -14.84 -8.57
CA ALA A 56 -2.52 -14.49 -8.44
C ALA A 56 -3.00 -14.54 -6.98
N VAL A 57 -2.59 -15.55 -6.21
CA VAL A 57 -2.91 -15.63 -4.78
C VAL A 57 -2.25 -14.48 -4.01
N GLY A 58 -0.96 -14.22 -4.24
CA GLY A 58 -0.27 -13.09 -3.63
C GLY A 58 -0.92 -11.74 -3.92
N ALA A 59 -1.25 -11.48 -5.19
CA ALA A 59 -1.93 -10.27 -5.62
C ALA A 59 -3.32 -10.15 -4.99
N ALA A 60 -4.11 -11.23 -4.97
CA ALA A 60 -5.46 -11.22 -4.42
C ALA A 60 -5.46 -10.93 -2.91
N VAL A 61 -4.52 -11.52 -2.16
CA VAL A 61 -4.38 -11.27 -0.72
C VAL A 61 -4.04 -9.81 -0.44
N ALA A 62 -3.00 -9.27 -1.10
CA ALA A 62 -2.54 -7.91 -0.82
C ALA A 62 -3.51 -6.83 -1.30
N LEU A 63 -3.92 -6.87 -2.58
CA LEU A 63 -4.86 -5.89 -3.14
C LEU A 63 -6.25 -6.02 -2.51
N GLY A 64 -6.68 -7.24 -2.19
CA GLY A 64 -7.94 -7.49 -1.50
C GLY A 64 -7.95 -6.87 -0.10
N ALA A 65 -6.85 -6.98 0.64
CA ALA A 65 -6.72 -6.35 1.96
C ALA A 65 -6.73 -4.82 1.87
N GLY A 66 -5.98 -4.22 0.93
CA GLY A 66 -5.99 -2.77 0.71
C GLY A 66 -7.37 -2.25 0.32
N LEU A 67 -8.03 -2.88 -0.66
CA LEU A 67 -9.38 -2.52 -1.07
C LEU A 67 -10.40 -2.69 0.08
N ALA A 68 -10.30 -3.78 0.85
CA ALA A 68 -11.17 -4.01 2.00
C ALA A 68 -10.97 -2.95 3.09
N LYS A 69 -9.72 -2.52 3.33
CA LYS A 69 -9.40 -1.44 4.26
C LYS A 69 -10.05 -0.12 3.83
N GLU A 70 -9.90 0.29 2.58
CA GLU A 70 -10.49 1.54 2.10
C GLU A 70 -12.02 1.49 2.05
N ALA A 71 -12.61 0.33 1.74
CA ALA A 71 -14.05 0.13 1.83
C ALA A 71 -14.55 0.24 3.29
N PHE A 72 -13.77 -0.28 4.24
CA PHE A 72 -14.04 -0.15 5.67
C PHE A 72 -13.94 1.31 6.14
N ASP A 73 -12.93 2.03 5.66
CA ASP A 73 -12.75 3.45 5.97
C ASP A 73 -13.89 4.29 5.37
N ALA A 74 -14.32 3.98 4.14
CA ALA A 74 -15.50 4.59 3.50
C ALA A 74 -16.84 4.28 4.20
N ALA A 75 -16.91 3.18 4.97
CA ALA A 75 -18.07 2.85 5.81
C ALA A 75 -18.14 3.67 7.11
N GLY A 76 -17.22 4.62 7.31
CA GLY A 76 -17.22 5.57 8.44
C GLY A 76 -16.20 5.26 9.53
N TYR A 77 -15.32 4.29 9.32
CA TYR A 77 -14.28 3.90 10.29
C TYR A 77 -12.92 4.56 10.02
N GLY A 78 -12.82 5.39 8.99
CA GLY A 78 -11.60 6.09 8.62
C GLY A 78 -11.84 7.15 7.53
N THR A 79 -10.77 7.55 6.85
CA THR A 79 -10.85 8.43 5.68
C THR A 79 -10.34 7.67 4.46
N PRO A 80 -11.20 7.30 3.49
CA PRO A 80 -10.75 6.55 2.34
C PRO A 80 -9.78 7.37 1.47
N SER A 81 -8.73 6.72 0.97
CA SER A 81 -7.71 7.32 0.12
C SER A 81 -7.38 6.46 -1.09
N LEU A 82 -7.52 7.07 -2.28
CA LEU A 82 -7.00 6.46 -3.51
C LEU A 82 -5.46 6.41 -3.54
N ARG A 83 -4.78 7.29 -2.78
CA ARG A 83 -3.32 7.31 -2.70
C ARG A 83 -2.83 6.11 -1.92
N ASP A 84 -3.55 5.69 -0.87
CA ASP A 84 -3.29 4.44 -0.16
C ASP A 84 -3.41 3.22 -1.08
N LEU A 85 -4.47 3.12 -1.90
CA LEU A 85 -4.59 2.06 -2.89
C LEU A 85 -3.44 2.02 -3.91
N VAL A 86 -2.93 3.18 -4.31
CA VAL A 86 -1.76 3.24 -5.21
C VAL A 86 -0.52 2.69 -4.50
N TRP A 87 -0.30 3.06 -3.24
CA TRP A 87 0.82 2.53 -2.45
C TRP A 87 0.68 1.04 -2.15
N ASP A 88 -0.55 0.54 -1.97
CA ASP A 88 -0.82 -0.87 -1.86
C ASP A 88 -0.53 -1.63 -3.15
N ALA A 89 -0.87 -1.06 -4.31
CA ALA A 89 -0.55 -1.64 -5.61
C ALA A 89 0.97 -1.66 -5.88
N LEU A 90 1.69 -0.59 -5.52
CA LEU A 90 3.15 -0.54 -5.62
C LEU A 90 3.82 -1.55 -4.68
N GLY A 91 3.36 -1.63 -3.44
CA GLY A 91 3.86 -2.58 -2.44
C GLY A 91 3.60 -4.03 -2.86
N THR A 92 2.40 -4.31 -3.38
CA THR A 92 2.03 -5.63 -3.93
C THR A 92 2.97 -6.00 -5.08
N SER A 93 3.19 -5.09 -6.02
CA SER A 93 4.07 -5.32 -7.16
C SER A 93 5.51 -5.61 -6.72
N ALA A 94 6.02 -4.84 -5.75
CA ALA A 94 7.35 -5.05 -5.19
C ALA A 94 7.47 -6.40 -4.45
N GLY A 95 6.49 -6.73 -3.61
CA GLY A 95 6.46 -8.01 -2.87
C GLY A 95 6.41 -9.22 -3.80
N LEU A 96 5.58 -9.17 -4.85
CA LEU A 96 5.53 -10.22 -5.87
C LEU A 96 6.83 -10.33 -6.66
N ALA A 97 7.41 -9.21 -7.09
CA ALA A 97 8.67 -9.21 -7.82
C ALA A 97 9.81 -9.83 -7.00
N LEU A 98 9.90 -9.49 -5.71
CA LEU A 98 10.86 -10.09 -4.79
C LEU A 98 10.59 -11.59 -4.62
N SER A 99 9.34 -12.00 -4.41
CA SER A 99 8.98 -13.41 -4.27
C SER A 99 9.34 -14.23 -5.50
N VAL A 100 9.02 -13.74 -6.70
CA VAL A 100 9.37 -14.38 -7.97
C VAL A 100 10.89 -14.44 -8.13
N TRP A 101 11.61 -13.37 -7.82
CA TRP A 101 13.08 -13.39 -7.84
C TRP A 101 13.63 -14.50 -6.95
N PHE A 102 13.17 -14.59 -5.71
CA PHE A 102 13.64 -15.62 -4.78
C PHE A 102 13.28 -17.03 -5.24
N ASP A 103 12.07 -17.25 -5.76
CA ASP A 103 11.62 -18.56 -6.26
C ASP A 103 12.47 -19.02 -7.47
N LEU A 104 12.73 -18.11 -8.41
CA LEU A 104 13.62 -18.36 -9.56
C LEU A 104 15.09 -18.56 -9.15
N GLY A 105 15.55 -17.87 -8.11
CA GLY A 105 16.91 -18.03 -7.58
C GLY A 105 17.09 -19.31 -6.75
N ALA A 106 16.02 -19.83 -6.16
CA ALA A 106 16.03 -21.06 -5.36
C ALA A 106 15.82 -22.32 -6.20
N THR A 107 15.29 -22.20 -7.42
CA THR A 107 15.17 -23.33 -8.35
C THR A 107 16.57 -23.72 -8.85
N PRO A 108 17.03 -24.96 -8.61
CA PRO A 108 18.35 -25.39 -9.06
C PRO A 108 18.45 -25.29 -10.59
N VAL A 109 19.50 -24.65 -11.09
CA VAL A 109 19.90 -24.78 -12.50
C VAL A 109 20.36 -26.22 -12.71
N ALA A 110 19.46 -27.08 -13.16
CA ALA A 110 19.82 -28.43 -13.60
C ALA A 110 20.54 -28.30 -14.94
N PHE A 111 21.85 -28.58 -14.95
CA PHE A 111 22.65 -28.81 -16.16
C PHE A 111 22.55 -30.27 -16.59
#